data_AF-A0A8S4R187-F1
#
_entry.id   AF-A0A8S4R187-F1
#
_cell.length_a   1.000
_cell.length_b   1.000
_cell.length_c   1.000
_cell.angle_alpha   90.00
_cell.angle_beta   90.00
_cell.angle_gamma   90.00
#
_symmetry.space_group_name_H-M   'P 1'
#
loop_
_entity.id
_entity.type
_entity.pdbx_description
1 polymer ?
#
loop_
_entity_poly.entity_id
_entity_poly.type
_entity_poly.pdbx_seq_one_letter_code
_entity_poly.pdbx_strand_id
1 'polypeptide(L)'
;MVLSSLQNWLSKAPNYTIFRVNKLTNFDINQLQKFLEEQSKELNSALIPDISFIQPDCVVVKQWPTDTVVERSGNEVIVDTICGAAVLRGAHVYAPGVLGLPTNVQLEEKVDIYADLDGQCKRGLKVEYNGNKLYVGTGYLKMLRHDLFDNGILANGIAIHTLLPTSRLPVINETVCPKGQLLLQNFPSIVTGWVVDAKAYEHILDMCAAPGNKTTHLAEMSDNKAHIIAIDKSEQKVAKIKQTCETQGVSCVDAYVYDSRKCHSDRNADLKCPPFSSKTFDKVLLDAPCSGLGQRPQLSECKMSPKMLQSYKFVQRKLFDAAVQVLKVGGKLVYSTCTVTIDENEGMVAWVLKNFQCLQLIPADPFYGGPGLPDVGLSDEHRAMVQRFGPLDDPLRKVEDLSKNTLGFFIAAFIKIRDYETNTQNNKA
;
A
#
# COMPACT_ATOMS: atom_id res chain seq x y z
N MET A 1 1.74 -25.73 -10.40
CA MET A 1 0.45 -25.13 -10.78
C MET A 1 0.14 -23.87 -9.96
N VAL A 2 0.37 -23.86 -8.64
CA VAL A 2 0.09 -22.70 -7.76
C VAL A 2 0.97 -21.48 -8.05
N LEU A 3 2.28 -21.67 -8.29
CA LEU A 3 3.22 -20.55 -8.45
C LEU A 3 3.03 -19.77 -9.76
N SER A 4 2.80 -20.47 -10.88
CA SER A 4 2.52 -19.82 -12.18
C SER A 4 1.20 -19.04 -12.15
N SER A 5 0.17 -19.58 -11.48
CA SER A 5 -1.09 -18.87 -11.25
C SER A 5 -0.90 -17.62 -10.39
N LEU A 6 -0.08 -17.71 -9.33
CA LEU A 6 0.25 -16.55 -8.48
C LEU A 6 1.03 -15.48 -9.26
N GLN A 7 2.01 -15.86 -10.08
CA GLN A 7 2.76 -14.93 -10.92
C GLN A 7 1.87 -14.20 -11.93
N ASN A 8 0.98 -14.93 -12.61
CA ASN A 8 -0.01 -14.34 -13.52
C ASN A 8 -1.00 -13.42 -12.80
N TRP A 9 -1.33 -13.71 -11.54
CA TRP A 9 -2.16 -12.82 -10.73
C TRP A 9 -1.40 -11.55 -10.32
N LEU A 10 -0.13 -11.70 -9.91
CA LEU A 10 0.73 -10.58 -9.52
C LEU A 10 1.00 -9.61 -10.67
N SER A 11 1.09 -10.10 -11.91
CA SER A 11 1.33 -9.26 -13.09
C SER A 11 0.13 -8.43 -13.53
N LYS A 12 -1.08 -8.76 -13.05
CA LYS A 12 -2.32 -8.05 -13.40
C LYS A 12 -2.67 -7.00 -12.36
N ALA A 13 -3.10 -5.83 -12.82
CA ALA A 13 -3.65 -4.81 -11.94
C ALA A 13 -4.95 -5.32 -11.27
N PRO A 14 -5.23 -4.90 -10.03
CA PRO A 14 -6.55 -5.09 -9.42
C PRO A 14 -7.67 -4.48 -10.27
N ASN A 15 -8.89 -5.03 -10.20
CA ASN A 15 -10.02 -4.52 -11.00
C ASN A 15 -10.75 -3.34 -10.35
N TYR A 16 -10.21 -2.79 -9.28
CA TYR A 16 -10.83 -1.74 -8.51
C TYR A 16 -9.80 -0.68 -8.11
N THR A 17 -10.24 0.57 -8.17
CA THR A 17 -9.57 1.70 -7.52
C THR A 17 -10.24 1.91 -6.18
N ILE A 18 -9.46 1.98 -5.11
CA ILE A 18 -9.97 2.01 -3.75
C ILE A 18 -9.43 3.26 -3.05
N PHE A 19 -10.35 4.01 -2.48
CA PHE A 19 -10.05 5.23 -1.74
C PHE A 19 -10.49 5.08 -0.29
N ARG A 20 -9.66 5.55 0.63
CA ARG A 20 -10.08 5.87 1.97
C ARG A 20 -10.72 7.25 1.96
N VAL A 21 -11.90 7.37 2.53
CA VAL A 21 -12.56 8.65 2.79
C VAL A 21 -12.12 9.16 4.15
N ASN A 22 -11.65 10.40 4.21
CA ASN A 22 -11.29 11.03 5.45
C ASN A 22 -12.54 11.44 6.24
N LYS A 23 -12.82 10.71 7.32
CA LYS A 23 -13.98 10.93 8.20
C LYS A 23 -13.98 12.29 8.92
N LEU A 24 -12.83 12.95 9.02
CA LEU A 24 -12.70 14.28 9.63
C LEU A 24 -13.19 15.40 8.69
N THR A 25 -13.51 15.06 7.45
CA THR A 25 -13.96 15.99 6.41
C THR A 25 -15.32 15.59 5.85
N ASN A 26 -16.01 16.52 5.20
CA ASN A 26 -17.24 16.24 4.48
C ASN A 26 -16.91 15.85 3.04
N PHE A 27 -16.84 14.55 2.78
CA PHE A 27 -16.72 14.02 1.42
C PHE A 27 -18.09 13.93 0.74
N ASP A 28 -18.18 14.48 -0.47
CA ASP A 28 -19.37 14.39 -1.31
C ASP A 28 -19.10 13.48 -2.51
N ILE A 29 -19.79 12.32 -2.53
CA ILE A 29 -19.67 11.35 -3.61
C ILE A 29 -20.11 11.92 -4.98
N ASN A 30 -20.98 12.93 -5.00
CA ASN A 30 -21.44 13.53 -6.26
C ASN A 30 -20.29 14.17 -7.04
N GLN A 31 -19.24 14.64 -6.35
CA GLN A 31 -18.03 15.16 -7.01
C GLN A 31 -17.34 14.08 -7.84
N LEU A 32 -17.21 12.88 -7.27
CA LEU A 32 -16.62 11.74 -7.94
C LEU A 32 -17.51 11.24 -9.09
N GLN A 33 -18.83 11.19 -8.90
CA GLN A 33 -19.76 10.83 -9.98
C GLN A 33 -19.68 11.80 -11.15
N LYS A 34 -19.75 13.11 -10.88
CA LYS A 34 -19.64 14.14 -11.92
C LYS A 34 -18.33 14.05 -12.69
N PHE A 35 -17.23 13.80 -11.99
CA PHE A 35 -15.92 13.62 -12.63
C PHE A 35 -15.90 12.41 -13.58
N LEU A 36 -16.51 11.28 -13.17
CA LEU A 36 -16.64 10.12 -14.05
C LEU A 36 -17.59 10.38 -15.23
N GLU A 37 -18.65 11.16 -15.06
CA GLU A 37 -19.53 11.59 -16.17
C GLU A 37 -18.82 12.50 -17.18
N GLU A 38 -17.86 13.31 -16.74
CA GLU A 38 -17.01 14.11 -17.63
C GLU A 38 -16.04 13.23 -18.41
N GLN A 39 -15.38 12.28 -17.74
CA GLN A 39 -14.51 11.30 -18.41
C GLN A 39 -15.26 10.39 -19.37
N SER A 40 -16.51 10.02 -19.07
CA SER A 40 -17.28 9.14 -19.96
C SER A 40 -17.57 9.80 -21.30
N LYS A 41 -17.76 11.13 -21.33
CA LYS A 41 -17.91 11.91 -22.56
C LYS A 41 -16.63 11.91 -23.38
N GLU A 42 -15.47 12.08 -22.74
CA GLU A 42 -14.16 12.03 -23.41
C GLU A 42 -13.87 10.63 -23.99
N LEU A 43 -14.30 9.58 -23.29
CA LEU A 43 -14.14 8.19 -23.71
C LEU A 43 -15.23 7.68 -24.66
N ASN A 44 -16.25 8.49 -24.96
CA ASN A 44 -17.47 8.06 -25.66
C ASN A 44 -18.12 6.80 -25.04
N SER A 45 -18.07 6.68 -23.71
CA SER A 45 -18.68 5.57 -22.98
C SER A 45 -20.13 5.86 -22.64
N ALA A 46 -21.03 4.90 -22.91
CA ALA A 46 -22.46 5.03 -22.59
C ALA A 46 -22.75 4.93 -21.09
N LEU A 47 -21.90 4.24 -20.34
CA LEU A 47 -22.03 4.03 -18.89
C LEU A 47 -20.79 4.53 -18.15
N ILE A 48 -20.99 4.97 -16.92
CA ILE A 48 -19.92 5.27 -15.97
C ILE A 48 -19.59 4.03 -15.12
N PRO A 49 -18.38 3.93 -14.55
CA PRO A 49 -18.04 2.85 -13.63
C PRO A 49 -18.88 2.87 -12.36
N ASP A 50 -19.25 1.69 -11.85
CA ASP A 50 -19.96 1.59 -10.57
C ASP A 50 -19.09 2.11 -9.43
N ILE A 51 -19.71 2.90 -8.55
CA ILE A 51 -19.15 3.33 -7.27
C ILE A 51 -19.93 2.65 -6.14
N SER A 52 -19.23 2.10 -5.16
CA SER A 52 -19.83 1.46 -3.99
C SER A 52 -19.00 1.70 -2.73
N PHE A 53 -19.61 1.48 -1.57
CA PHE A 53 -18.92 1.55 -0.28
C PHE A 53 -18.89 0.17 0.36
N ILE A 54 -17.74 -0.19 0.93
CA ILE A 54 -17.62 -1.39 1.78
C ILE A 54 -17.95 -1.02 3.23
N GLN A 55 -17.44 0.13 3.64
CA GLN A 55 -17.73 0.83 4.89
C GLN A 55 -17.80 2.32 4.56
N PRO A 56 -18.35 3.18 5.46
CA PRO A 56 -18.46 4.62 5.20
C PRO A 56 -17.15 5.31 4.80
N ASP A 57 -16.00 4.79 5.22
CA ASP A 57 -14.66 5.28 4.91
C ASP A 57 -13.92 4.54 3.78
N CYS A 58 -14.58 3.64 3.05
CA CYS A 58 -13.92 2.88 1.99
C CYS A 58 -14.77 2.85 0.71
N VAL A 59 -14.39 3.71 -0.24
CA VAL A 59 -14.99 3.82 -1.57
C VAL A 59 -14.28 2.90 -2.54
N VAL A 60 -15.07 2.17 -3.32
CA VAL A 60 -14.61 1.28 -4.39
C VAL A 60 -15.18 1.79 -5.71
N VAL A 61 -14.28 2.04 -6.67
CA VAL A 61 -14.61 2.40 -8.04
C VAL A 61 -14.20 1.24 -8.95
N LYS A 62 -15.15 0.71 -9.73
CA LYS A 62 -14.87 -0.36 -10.69
C LYS A 62 -14.16 0.15 -11.95
N GLN A 63 -13.73 -0.78 -12.80
CA GLN A 63 -13.26 -0.47 -14.16
C GLN A 63 -14.39 0.11 -15.03
N TRP A 64 -14.00 0.84 -16.07
CA TRP A 64 -14.88 1.15 -17.20
C TRP A 64 -15.49 -0.13 -17.81
N PRO A 65 -16.65 -0.04 -18.49
CA PRO A 65 -17.23 -1.13 -19.28
C PRO A 65 -16.27 -1.74 -20.32
N THR A 66 -16.55 -2.97 -20.78
CA THR A 66 -15.64 -3.71 -21.70
C THR A 66 -15.67 -3.19 -23.14
N ASP A 67 -16.76 -2.52 -23.50
CA ASP A 67 -16.99 -1.84 -24.77
C ASP A 67 -16.33 -0.45 -24.82
N THR A 68 -15.88 0.10 -23.69
CA THR A 68 -15.07 1.33 -23.66
C THR A 68 -13.67 1.06 -24.22
N VAL A 69 -13.44 1.45 -25.47
CA VAL A 69 -12.17 1.23 -26.19
C VAL A 69 -11.67 2.54 -26.78
N VAL A 70 -10.35 2.72 -26.76
CA VAL A 70 -9.67 3.87 -27.33
C VAL A 70 -8.76 3.38 -28.46
N GLU A 71 -8.91 3.97 -29.65
CA GLU A 71 -8.06 3.65 -30.80
C GLU A 71 -6.61 4.06 -30.55
N ARG A 72 -5.67 3.20 -30.98
CA ARG A 72 -4.23 3.43 -30.90
C ARG A 72 -3.80 4.44 -31.96
N SER A 73 -2.90 5.35 -31.59
CA SER A 73 -2.36 6.33 -32.53
C SER A 73 -1.17 5.81 -33.33
N GLY A 74 -0.48 4.77 -32.84
CA GLY A 74 0.79 4.29 -33.39
C GLY A 74 2.00 5.10 -32.95
N ASN A 75 1.80 6.25 -32.29
CA ASN A 75 2.89 7.04 -31.72
C ASN A 75 3.25 6.49 -30.33
N GLU A 76 4.35 5.75 -30.26
CA GLU A 76 4.74 5.06 -29.02
C GLU A 76 5.56 5.94 -28.07
N VAL A 77 5.20 5.94 -26.79
CA VAL A 77 6.03 6.51 -25.71
C VAL A 77 6.45 5.39 -24.79
N ILE A 78 7.75 5.34 -24.47
CA ILE A 78 8.32 4.33 -23.59
C ILE A 78 8.49 4.90 -22.19
N VAL A 79 7.97 4.20 -21.19
CA VAL A 79 8.09 4.50 -19.77
C VAL A 79 8.76 3.35 -19.03
N ASP A 80 9.30 3.62 -17.85
CA ASP A 80 9.80 2.55 -16.99
C ASP A 80 8.66 1.67 -16.42
N THR A 81 9.00 0.48 -15.90
CA THR A 81 8.00 -0.46 -15.36
C THR A 81 7.24 0.06 -14.14
N ILE A 82 7.82 0.97 -13.35
CA ILE A 82 7.15 1.55 -12.17
C ILE A 82 6.06 2.51 -12.64
N CYS A 83 6.38 3.38 -13.60
CA CYS A 83 5.45 4.27 -14.25
C CYS A 83 4.37 3.49 -14.99
N GLY A 84 4.73 2.45 -15.75
CA GLY A 84 3.78 1.56 -16.42
C GLY A 84 2.80 0.92 -15.44
N ALA A 85 3.28 0.43 -14.29
CA ALA A 85 2.42 -0.13 -13.25
C ALA A 85 1.49 0.93 -12.63
N ALA A 86 1.96 2.16 -12.46
CA ALA A 86 1.13 3.28 -11.98
C ALA A 86 0.05 3.66 -13.00
N VAL A 87 0.36 3.69 -14.30
CA VAL A 87 -0.62 3.93 -15.38
C VAL A 87 -1.71 2.86 -15.35
N LEU A 88 -1.33 1.58 -15.23
CA LEU A 88 -2.28 0.47 -15.06
C LEU A 88 -3.12 0.57 -13.79
N ARG A 89 -2.74 1.41 -12.82
CA ARG A 89 -3.51 1.71 -11.61
C ARG A 89 -4.33 3.00 -11.71
N GLY A 90 -4.43 3.60 -12.91
CA GLY A 90 -5.21 4.81 -13.17
C GLY A 90 -4.42 6.10 -12.96
N ALA A 91 -3.10 6.11 -13.18
CA ALA A 91 -2.28 7.32 -13.07
C ALA A 91 -2.00 7.97 -14.44
N HIS A 92 -1.73 9.28 -14.41
CA HIS A 92 -1.06 9.98 -15.50
C HIS A 92 0.43 9.60 -15.57
N VAL A 93 1.06 9.83 -16.72
CA VAL A 93 2.51 9.68 -16.86
C VAL A 93 3.17 11.00 -16.46
N TYR A 94 4.03 10.95 -15.44
CA TYR A 94 4.82 12.09 -15.03
C TYR A 94 6.19 12.09 -15.72
N ALA A 95 6.73 13.27 -15.99
CA ALA A 95 8.00 13.48 -16.69
C ALA A 95 9.18 12.60 -16.22
N PRO A 96 9.39 12.35 -14.92
CA PRO A 96 10.48 11.49 -14.47
C PRO A 96 10.42 10.05 -15.00
N GLY A 97 9.20 9.52 -15.25
CA GLY A 97 8.98 8.14 -15.70
C GLY A 97 9.10 7.92 -17.20
N VAL A 98 9.22 8.99 -18.00
CA VAL A 98 9.36 8.89 -19.46
C VAL A 98 10.81 8.56 -19.83
N LEU A 99 11.00 7.49 -20.62
CA LEU A 99 12.29 7.03 -21.12
C LEU A 99 12.49 7.39 -22.59
N GLY A 100 11.50 7.17 -23.43
CA GLY A 100 11.58 7.41 -24.88
C GLY A 100 10.35 8.13 -25.38
N LEU A 101 10.55 9.16 -26.20
CA LEU A 101 9.48 9.94 -26.84
C LEU A 101 9.89 10.26 -28.29
N PRO A 102 9.06 9.96 -29.30
CA PRO A 102 9.35 10.25 -30.70
C PRO A 102 9.42 11.76 -30.95
N THR A 103 10.13 12.16 -32.00
CA THR A 103 10.38 13.58 -32.32
C THR A 103 9.27 14.24 -33.14
N ASN A 104 8.35 13.45 -33.71
CA ASN A 104 7.33 13.91 -34.65
C ASN A 104 5.95 14.13 -34.00
N VAL A 105 5.83 14.02 -32.68
CA VAL A 105 4.56 14.15 -31.95
C VAL A 105 4.39 15.57 -31.42
N GLN A 106 3.21 16.14 -31.60
CA GLN A 106 2.85 17.47 -31.10
C GLN A 106 2.10 17.41 -29.76
N LEU A 107 2.01 18.56 -29.08
CA LEU A 107 1.17 18.67 -27.88
C LEU A 107 -0.29 18.36 -28.22
N GLU A 108 -0.99 17.77 -27.27
CA GLU A 108 -2.38 17.31 -27.41
C GLU A 108 -2.61 16.20 -28.44
N GLU A 109 -1.56 15.70 -29.10
CA GLU A 109 -1.68 14.50 -29.91
C GLU A 109 -1.78 13.25 -29.06
N LYS A 110 -2.51 12.27 -29.61
CA LYS A 110 -2.71 10.98 -28.97
C LYS A 110 -1.44 10.14 -29.07
N VAL A 111 -1.07 9.51 -27.96
CA VAL A 111 0.11 8.66 -27.85
C VAL A 111 -0.21 7.35 -27.12
N ASP A 112 0.46 6.28 -27.55
CA ASP A 112 0.35 4.95 -26.97
C ASP A 112 1.49 4.72 -25.98
N ILE A 113 1.15 4.41 -24.74
CA ILE A 113 2.07 4.28 -23.62
C ILE A 113 2.51 2.82 -23.52
N TYR A 114 3.82 2.59 -23.55
CA TYR A 114 4.45 1.28 -23.42
C TYR A 114 5.41 1.25 -22.25
N ALA A 115 5.33 0.21 -21.42
CA ALA A 115 6.29 -0.06 -20.36
C ALA A 115 7.44 -0.94 -20.87
N ASP A 116 8.68 -0.51 -20.65
CA ASP A 116 9.88 -1.30 -20.97
C ASP A 116 10.08 -2.44 -19.97
N LEU A 117 9.81 -3.68 -20.38
CA LEU A 117 9.90 -4.86 -19.53
C LEU A 117 11.34 -5.34 -19.32
N ASP A 118 12.23 -5.07 -20.29
CA ASP A 118 13.63 -5.48 -20.23
C ASP A 118 14.48 -4.53 -19.38
N GLY A 119 14.02 -3.29 -19.19
CA GLY A 119 14.76 -2.23 -18.51
C GLY A 119 16.02 -1.79 -19.26
N GLN A 120 16.04 -1.96 -20.59
CA GLN A 120 17.16 -1.63 -21.47
C GLN A 120 16.95 -0.34 -22.26
N CYS A 121 15.74 0.25 -22.23
CA CYS A 121 15.46 1.51 -22.87
C CYS A 121 16.26 2.64 -22.21
N LYS A 122 17.13 3.28 -22.99
CA LYS A 122 17.92 4.42 -22.50
C LYS A 122 17.05 5.67 -22.43
N ARG A 123 17.20 6.45 -21.35
CA ARG A 123 16.53 7.74 -21.19
C ARG A 123 16.91 8.68 -22.34
N GLY A 124 15.91 9.30 -22.96
CA GLY A 124 16.06 10.13 -24.13
C GLY A 124 16.10 9.34 -25.44
N LEU A 125 15.60 8.11 -25.52
CA LEU A 125 15.50 7.40 -26.80
C LEU A 125 14.62 8.19 -27.79
N LYS A 126 15.09 8.36 -29.03
CA LYS A 126 14.43 9.11 -30.11
C LYS A 126 13.75 8.23 -31.15
N VAL A 127 14.25 7.01 -31.29
CA VAL A 127 13.81 6.03 -32.28
C VAL A 127 12.87 5.03 -31.65
N GLU A 128 12.19 4.24 -32.47
CA GLU A 128 11.36 3.13 -32.01
C GLU A 128 12.16 2.16 -31.13
N TYR A 129 11.54 1.73 -30.03
CA TYR A 129 12.12 0.75 -29.13
C TYR A 129 11.69 -0.66 -29.53
N ASN A 130 12.67 -1.50 -29.89
CA ASN A 130 12.45 -2.87 -30.36
C ASN A 130 12.59 -3.93 -29.24
N GLY A 131 12.79 -3.51 -27.99
CA GLY A 131 12.83 -4.44 -26.85
C GLY A 131 11.44 -4.96 -26.47
N ASN A 132 11.41 -5.85 -25.49
CA ASN A 132 10.16 -6.36 -24.93
C ASN A 132 9.43 -5.23 -24.19
N LYS A 133 8.27 -4.87 -24.71
CA LYS A 133 7.47 -3.75 -24.23
C LYS A 133 6.01 -4.16 -24.07
N LEU A 134 5.36 -3.64 -23.03
CA LEU A 134 3.94 -3.88 -22.76
C LEU A 134 3.14 -2.61 -23.01
N TYR A 135 2.11 -2.69 -23.86
CA TYR A 135 1.14 -1.62 -24.00
C TYR A 135 0.31 -1.47 -22.71
N VAL A 136 0.37 -0.30 -22.08
CA VAL A 136 -0.29 -0.02 -20.78
C VAL A 136 -1.44 0.97 -20.88
N GLY A 137 -1.58 1.71 -21.99
CA GLY A 137 -2.71 2.61 -22.20
C GLY A 137 -2.46 3.63 -23.31
N THR A 138 -3.44 4.48 -23.54
CA THR A 138 -3.35 5.63 -24.46
C THR A 138 -3.62 6.91 -23.70
N GLY A 139 -3.02 8.02 -24.13
CA GLY A 139 -3.26 9.35 -23.56
C GLY A 139 -2.89 10.48 -24.52
N TYR A 140 -2.95 11.72 -24.02
CA TYR A 140 -2.59 12.93 -24.76
C TYR A 140 -1.25 13.48 -24.28
N LEU A 141 -0.37 13.83 -25.23
CA LEU A 141 0.94 14.40 -24.91
C LEU A 141 0.79 15.81 -24.32
N LYS A 142 1.41 16.05 -23.17
CA LYS A 142 1.40 17.35 -22.46
C LYS A 142 2.78 17.99 -22.33
N MET A 143 3.85 17.26 -22.61
CA MET A 143 5.22 17.77 -22.60
C MET A 143 5.96 17.31 -23.84
N LEU A 144 6.66 18.24 -24.49
CA LEU A 144 7.48 17.91 -25.64
C LEU A 144 8.79 17.29 -25.21
N ARG A 145 9.45 16.65 -26.17
CA ARG A 145 10.72 15.98 -25.94
C ARG A 145 11.80 16.93 -25.39
N HIS A 146 11.89 18.15 -25.92
CA HIS A 146 12.89 19.11 -25.46
C HIS A 146 12.66 19.50 -23.98
N ASP A 147 11.41 19.53 -23.53
CA ASP A 147 11.06 19.83 -22.14
C ASP A 147 11.53 18.72 -21.20
N LEU A 148 11.46 17.47 -21.66
CA LEU A 148 11.78 16.28 -20.89
C LEU A 148 13.28 16.00 -20.78
N PHE A 149 14.06 16.27 -21.84
CA PHE A 149 15.43 15.77 -21.96
C PHE A 149 16.50 16.84 -22.25
N ASP A 150 16.15 17.98 -22.86
CA ASP A 150 17.15 18.88 -23.43
C ASP A 150 17.46 20.08 -22.50
N ASN A 151 16.57 20.42 -21.57
CA ASN A 151 16.68 21.61 -20.71
C ASN A 151 17.69 21.50 -19.55
N GLY A 152 18.40 20.38 -19.37
CA GLY A 152 19.37 20.16 -18.28
C GLY A 152 18.78 20.13 -16.85
N ILE A 153 17.51 20.49 -16.70
CA ILE A 153 16.73 20.43 -15.46
C ILE A 153 15.94 19.12 -15.45
N LEU A 154 15.81 18.50 -14.27
CA LEU A 154 14.89 17.38 -14.06
C LEU A 154 13.45 17.85 -14.27
N ALA A 155 12.89 17.50 -15.43
CA ALA A 155 11.51 17.80 -15.78
C ALA A 155 10.55 17.17 -14.76
N ASN A 156 9.56 17.95 -14.34
CA ASN A 156 8.52 17.55 -13.38
C ASN A 156 7.15 17.95 -13.91
N GLY A 157 6.12 17.22 -13.49
CA GLY A 157 4.73 17.44 -13.93
C GLY A 157 4.24 16.34 -14.86
N ILE A 158 3.02 16.52 -15.38
CA ILE A 158 2.35 15.53 -16.23
C ILE A 158 2.91 15.64 -17.65
N ALA A 159 3.54 14.57 -18.12
CA ALA A 159 4.05 14.45 -19.48
C ALA A 159 2.99 13.87 -20.43
N ILE A 160 2.17 12.93 -19.96
CA ILE A 160 1.03 12.38 -20.71
C ILE A 160 -0.18 12.35 -19.80
N HIS A 161 -1.24 12.99 -20.26
CA HIS A 161 -2.56 12.85 -19.68
C HIS A 161 -3.15 11.52 -20.14
N THR A 162 -3.00 10.47 -19.33
CA THR A 162 -3.60 9.15 -19.60
C THR A 162 -5.10 9.28 -19.80
N LEU A 163 -5.60 8.79 -20.93
CA LEU A 163 -7.02 8.76 -21.27
C LEU A 163 -7.65 7.44 -20.80
N LEU A 164 -7.10 6.31 -21.25
CA LEU A 164 -7.58 4.98 -20.84
C LEU A 164 -6.40 4.01 -20.68
N PRO A 165 -6.12 3.50 -19.46
CA PRO A 165 -5.19 2.41 -19.27
C PRO A 165 -5.79 1.09 -19.76
N THR A 166 -4.96 0.10 -20.10
CA THR A 166 -5.43 -1.24 -20.52
C THR A 166 -6.13 -2.01 -19.40
N SER A 167 -5.86 -1.65 -18.14
CA SER A 167 -6.63 -2.13 -16.99
C SER A 167 -8.04 -1.56 -16.94
N ARG A 168 -8.37 -0.53 -17.74
CA ARG A 168 -9.64 0.20 -17.74
C ARG A 168 -10.02 0.80 -16.39
N LEU A 169 -9.05 0.95 -15.48
CA LEU A 169 -9.30 1.69 -14.24
C LEU A 169 -9.47 3.17 -14.56
N PRO A 170 -10.44 3.86 -13.94
CA PRO A 170 -10.60 5.30 -14.11
C PRO A 170 -9.35 6.06 -13.66
N VAL A 171 -9.01 7.12 -14.40
CA VAL A 171 -7.85 7.95 -14.11
C VAL A 171 -8.27 9.04 -13.14
N ILE A 172 -8.27 8.71 -11.85
CA ILE A 172 -8.70 9.61 -10.76
C ILE A 172 -7.46 10.12 -10.06
N ASN A 173 -7.29 11.45 -10.04
CA ASN A 173 -6.14 12.10 -9.41
C ASN A 173 -6.57 12.99 -8.23
N GLU A 174 -5.61 13.61 -7.56
CA GLU A 174 -5.85 14.46 -6.38
C GLU A 174 -6.62 15.76 -6.68
N THR A 175 -6.96 16.05 -7.94
CA THR A 175 -7.74 17.23 -8.32
C THR A 175 -9.25 17.00 -8.31
N VAL A 176 -9.69 15.73 -8.27
CA VAL A 176 -11.11 15.37 -8.32
C VAL A 176 -11.87 15.84 -7.10
N CYS A 177 -11.25 15.69 -5.92
CA CYS A 177 -11.78 16.16 -4.66
C CYS A 177 -10.78 17.10 -3.99
N PRO A 178 -11.24 18.02 -3.12
CA PRO A 178 -10.36 18.82 -2.29
C PRO A 178 -9.34 17.95 -1.56
N LYS A 179 -8.11 18.46 -1.46
CA LYS A 179 -7.02 17.78 -0.75
C LYS A 179 -7.47 17.41 0.67
N GLY A 180 -7.15 16.18 1.06
CA GLY A 180 -7.50 15.67 2.38
C GLY A 180 -8.86 14.98 2.47
N GLN A 181 -9.71 14.97 1.44
CA GLN A 181 -11.01 14.26 1.51
C GLN A 181 -10.92 12.79 1.11
N LEU A 182 -10.11 12.49 0.09
CA LEU A 182 -9.87 11.14 -0.39
C LEU A 182 -8.38 10.83 -0.36
N LEU A 183 -8.05 9.59 -0.01
CA LEU A 183 -6.70 9.07 -0.08
C LEU A 183 -6.71 7.75 -0.86
N LEU A 184 -5.92 7.66 -1.92
CA LEU A 184 -5.71 6.40 -2.63
C LEU A 184 -4.97 5.44 -1.69
N GLN A 185 -5.67 4.42 -1.21
CA GLN A 185 -5.13 3.45 -0.27
C GLN A 185 -5.66 2.08 -0.60
N ASN A 186 -4.76 1.10 -0.64
CA ASN A 186 -5.15 -0.26 -0.94
C ASN A 186 -6.07 -0.84 0.14
N PHE A 187 -7.06 -1.62 -0.27
CA PHE A 187 -8.05 -2.19 0.63
C PHE A 187 -7.48 -2.95 1.84
N PRO A 188 -6.51 -3.87 1.72
CA PRO A 188 -5.95 -4.55 2.88
C PRO A 188 -5.28 -3.59 3.89
N SER A 189 -4.72 -2.48 3.40
CA SER A 189 -4.16 -1.44 4.27
C SER A 189 -5.24 -0.66 5.03
N ILE A 190 -6.44 -0.48 4.46
CA ILE A 190 -7.60 0.11 5.15
C ILE A 190 -8.15 -0.88 6.17
N VAL A 191 -8.28 -2.16 5.81
CA VAL A 191 -8.70 -3.24 6.72
C VAL A 191 -7.76 -3.30 7.93
N THR A 192 -6.45 -3.10 7.74
CA THR A 192 -5.48 -3.04 8.85
C THR A 192 -5.85 -1.96 9.88
N GLY A 193 -6.26 -0.77 9.44
CA GLY A 193 -6.75 0.29 10.32
C GLY A 193 -7.99 -0.14 11.11
N TRP A 194 -8.96 -0.76 10.42
CA TRP A 194 -10.15 -1.32 11.07
C TRP A 194 -9.83 -2.39 12.11
N VAL A 195 -8.83 -3.23 11.86
CA VAL A 195 -8.38 -4.29 12.80
C VAL A 195 -7.71 -3.71 14.05
N VAL A 196 -6.91 -2.64 13.89
CA VAL A 196 -6.36 -1.89 15.03
C VAL A 196 -7.51 -1.34 15.88
N ASP A 197 -8.53 -0.79 15.22
CA ASP A 197 -9.73 -0.23 15.85
C ASP A 197 -9.40 0.90 16.84
N ALA A 198 -8.63 1.90 16.40
CA ALA A 198 -8.19 3.01 17.25
C ALA A 198 -9.38 3.75 17.90
N LYS A 199 -9.33 3.95 19.22
CA LYS A 199 -10.35 4.69 19.99
C LYS A 199 -9.79 6.00 20.53
N ALA A 200 -10.71 6.91 20.86
CA ALA A 200 -10.38 8.16 21.53
C ALA A 200 -9.61 7.90 22.84
N TYR A 201 -8.61 8.74 23.11
CA TYR A 201 -7.78 8.76 24.31
C TYR A 201 -6.86 7.55 24.52
N GLU A 202 -6.77 6.62 23.58
CA GLU A 202 -5.79 5.54 23.60
C GLU A 202 -4.40 6.04 23.19
N HIS A 203 -3.36 5.48 23.80
CA HIS A 203 -1.98 5.65 23.36
C HIS A 203 -1.64 4.59 22.32
N ILE A 204 -1.35 5.03 21.10
CA ILE A 204 -1.12 4.15 19.95
C ILE A 204 0.27 4.40 19.35
N LEU A 205 1.02 3.34 19.09
CA LEU A 205 2.31 3.41 18.41
C LEU A 205 2.20 2.83 17.00
N ASP A 206 2.59 3.61 15.99
CA ASP A 206 2.86 3.14 14.64
C ASP A 206 4.39 3.07 14.43
N MET A 207 4.94 1.86 14.42
CA MET A 207 6.38 1.64 14.45
C MET A 207 7.07 1.88 13.11
N CYS A 208 6.35 1.86 11.99
CA CYS A 208 6.91 1.95 10.64
C CYS A 208 5.97 2.79 9.77
N ALA A 209 5.78 4.03 10.20
CA ALA A 209 4.61 4.82 9.83
C ALA A 209 4.62 5.37 8.40
N ALA A 210 5.78 5.52 7.75
CA ALA A 210 5.84 6.25 6.50
C ALA A 210 5.19 5.49 5.33
N PRO A 211 4.43 6.17 4.45
CA PRO A 211 4.31 7.64 4.32
C PRO A 211 3.25 8.31 5.22
N GLY A 212 2.58 7.58 6.12
CA GLY A 212 1.59 8.11 7.06
C GLY A 212 0.14 7.69 6.75
N ASN A 213 -0.08 6.85 5.74
CA ASN A 213 -1.44 6.46 5.33
C ASN A 213 -2.16 5.70 6.44
N LYS A 214 -1.54 4.67 7.03
CA LYS A 214 -2.19 3.94 8.14
C LYS A 214 -2.30 4.81 9.39
N THR A 215 -1.26 5.58 9.71
CA THR A 215 -1.24 6.52 10.83
C THR A 215 -2.41 7.50 10.80
N THR A 216 -2.64 8.14 9.65
CA THR A 216 -3.77 9.07 9.47
C THR A 216 -5.12 8.37 9.54
N HIS A 217 -5.22 7.10 9.10
CA HIS A 217 -6.44 6.30 9.28
C HIS A 217 -6.76 6.08 10.76
N LEU A 218 -5.75 5.76 11.58
CA LEU A 218 -5.93 5.58 13.02
C LEU A 218 -6.40 6.88 13.69
N ALA A 219 -5.86 8.02 13.26
CA ALA A 219 -6.30 9.33 13.73
C ALA A 219 -7.77 9.59 13.38
N GLU A 220 -8.17 9.36 12.13
CA GLU A 220 -9.55 9.47 11.65
C GLU A 220 -10.52 8.56 12.42
N MET A 221 -10.12 7.32 12.70
CA MET A 221 -10.96 6.37 13.46
C MET A 221 -11.18 6.79 14.91
N SER A 222 -10.22 7.52 15.48
CA SER A 222 -10.30 8.06 16.84
C SER A 222 -10.96 9.44 16.92
N ASP A 223 -11.50 9.96 15.82
CA ASP A 223 -11.98 11.35 15.68
C ASP A 223 -10.92 12.38 16.13
N ASN A 224 -9.65 12.15 15.81
CA ASN A 224 -8.52 12.97 16.24
C ASN A 224 -8.33 13.07 17.77
N LYS A 225 -8.82 12.10 18.55
CA LYS A 225 -8.75 12.13 20.03
C LYS A 225 -7.80 11.10 20.64
N ALA A 226 -7.19 10.22 19.85
CA ALA A 226 -6.13 9.33 20.34
C ALA A 226 -4.82 10.10 20.60
N HIS A 227 -3.83 9.43 21.19
CA HIS A 227 -2.44 9.90 21.26
C HIS A 227 -1.58 8.97 20.40
N ILE A 228 -1.31 9.37 19.16
CA ILE A 228 -0.64 8.51 18.19
C ILE A 228 0.83 8.95 18.06
N ILE A 229 1.75 8.02 18.31
CA ILE A 229 3.17 8.21 18.05
C ILE A 229 3.52 7.46 16.77
N ALA A 230 4.06 8.19 15.79
CA ALA A 230 4.48 7.66 14.50
C ALA A 230 6.01 7.68 14.39
N ILE A 231 6.63 6.54 14.10
CA ILE A 231 8.09 6.43 14.00
C ILE A 231 8.51 5.90 12.64
N ASP A 232 9.55 6.52 12.08
CA ASP A 232 10.30 5.94 10.97
C ASP A 232 11.79 6.33 11.08
N LYS A 233 12.65 5.60 10.37
CA LYS A 233 14.11 5.67 10.52
C LYS A 233 14.75 6.91 9.85
N SER A 234 14.11 7.48 8.83
CA SER A 234 14.71 8.57 8.04
C SER A 234 13.92 9.87 8.13
N GLU A 235 14.63 10.99 8.15
CA GLU A 235 14.05 12.34 8.15
C GLU A 235 13.09 12.59 7.00
N GLN A 236 13.44 12.19 5.78
CA GLN A 236 12.59 12.37 4.59
C GLN A 236 11.23 11.67 4.75
N LYS A 237 11.23 10.45 5.29
CA LYS A 237 10.01 9.69 5.56
C LYS A 237 9.16 10.33 6.66
N VAL A 238 9.78 10.82 7.72
CA VAL A 238 9.07 11.52 8.80
C VAL A 238 8.48 12.85 8.33
N ALA A 239 9.22 13.60 7.50
CA ALA A 239 8.70 14.78 6.84
C ALA A 239 7.47 14.44 5.98
N LYS A 240 7.48 13.29 5.29
CA LYS A 240 6.32 12.82 4.52
C LYS A 240 5.13 12.46 5.40
N ILE A 241 5.35 11.83 6.56
CA ILE A 241 4.28 11.57 7.54
C ILE A 241 3.64 12.89 7.98
N LYS A 242 4.46 13.88 8.38
CA LYS A 242 3.97 15.21 8.80
C LYS A 242 3.16 15.89 7.71
N GLN A 243 3.68 15.92 6.48
CA GLN A 243 2.95 16.47 5.33
C GLN A 243 1.60 15.76 5.10
N THR A 244 1.57 14.43 5.25
CA THR A 244 0.34 13.65 5.07
C THR A 244 -0.65 13.94 6.19
N CYS A 245 -0.20 14.07 7.44
CA CYS A 245 -1.05 14.46 8.57
C CYS A 245 -1.64 15.88 8.37
N GLU A 246 -0.82 16.85 7.96
CA GLU A 246 -1.26 18.21 7.64
C GLU A 246 -2.32 18.21 6.52
N THR A 247 -2.06 17.46 5.45
CA THR A 247 -2.99 17.36 4.30
C THR A 247 -4.33 16.73 4.70
N GLN A 248 -4.33 15.77 5.62
CA GLN A 248 -5.53 15.07 6.09
C GLN A 248 -6.18 15.75 7.32
N GLY A 249 -5.68 16.90 7.78
CA GLY A 249 -6.23 17.61 8.94
C GLY A 249 -6.07 16.84 10.27
N VAL A 250 -5.03 16.01 10.38
CA VAL A 250 -4.74 15.19 11.57
C VAL A 250 -3.89 15.98 12.55
N SER A 251 -4.35 16.11 13.79
CA SER A 251 -3.68 16.87 14.86
C SER A 251 -3.18 16.03 16.03
N CYS A 252 -3.55 14.76 16.10
CA CYS A 252 -3.28 13.88 17.23
C CYS A 252 -2.06 12.96 17.06
N VAL A 253 -1.18 13.27 16.10
CA VAL A 253 -0.03 12.46 15.71
C VAL A 253 1.28 13.20 15.99
N ASP A 254 2.15 12.60 16.79
CA ASP A 254 3.53 13.04 17.00
C ASP A 254 4.49 12.12 16.23
N ALA A 255 5.22 12.70 15.25
CA ALA A 255 6.10 11.94 14.35
C ALA A 255 7.60 12.13 14.66
N TYR A 256 8.32 11.03 14.89
CA TYR A 256 9.73 11.02 15.30
C TYR A 256 10.64 10.23 14.36
N VAL A 257 11.86 10.75 14.16
CA VAL A 257 12.93 10.05 13.45
C VAL A 257 13.66 9.15 14.45
N TYR A 258 13.40 7.84 14.37
CA TYR A 258 13.98 6.89 15.32
C TYR A 258 14.06 5.47 14.73
N ASP A 259 14.99 4.65 15.25
CA ASP A 259 15.06 3.23 14.91
C ASP A 259 14.10 2.44 15.80
N SER A 260 12.96 2.03 15.24
CA SER A 260 11.91 1.31 15.98
C SER A 260 12.37 -0.01 16.59
N ARG A 261 13.51 -0.58 16.16
CA ARG A 261 14.11 -1.76 16.82
C ARG A 261 14.68 -1.45 18.20
N LYS A 262 14.83 -0.17 18.53
CA LYS A 262 15.40 0.34 19.78
C LYS A 262 14.41 1.23 20.54
N CYS A 263 13.12 1.18 20.19
CA CYS A 263 12.12 2.08 20.78
C CYS A 263 11.76 1.72 22.23
N HIS A 264 12.33 0.66 22.81
CA HIS A 264 12.20 0.30 24.21
C HIS A 264 13.48 0.65 24.99
N SER A 265 13.32 1.29 26.15
CA SER A 265 14.39 1.49 27.14
C SER A 265 13.82 1.86 28.49
N ASP A 266 14.08 1.10 29.55
CA ASP A 266 13.61 1.45 30.90
C ASP A 266 14.50 2.50 31.62
N ARG A 267 15.67 2.85 31.06
CA ARG A 267 16.64 3.75 31.73
C ARG A 267 16.48 5.23 31.38
N ASN A 268 16.03 5.54 30.16
CA ASN A 268 15.92 6.89 29.61
C ASN A 268 14.58 7.05 28.86
N ALA A 269 13.49 6.59 29.48
CA ALA A 269 12.17 6.61 28.87
C ALA A 269 11.41 7.91 29.09
N ASP A 270 10.76 8.40 28.05
CA ASP A 270 9.70 9.41 28.12
C ASP A 270 8.38 8.77 27.68
N LEU A 271 7.24 9.31 28.12
CA LEU A 271 5.93 8.94 27.58
C LEU A 271 5.67 9.56 26.20
N LYS A 272 6.35 10.65 25.86
CA LYS A 272 6.08 11.43 24.64
C LYS A 272 7.11 11.21 23.54
N CYS A 273 8.36 10.89 23.86
CA CYS A 273 9.42 10.73 22.86
C CYS A 273 10.16 9.38 22.99
N PRO A 274 10.61 8.80 21.87
CA PRO A 274 11.36 7.54 21.91
C PRO A 274 12.77 7.76 22.51
N PRO A 275 13.31 6.79 23.27
CA PRO A 275 12.73 5.47 23.55
C PRO A 275 11.67 5.50 24.67
N PHE A 276 10.75 4.53 24.64
CA PHE A 276 9.63 4.43 25.58
C PHE A 276 9.88 3.38 26.66
N SER A 277 9.22 3.58 27.80
CA SER A 277 9.19 2.59 28.88
C SER A 277 8.38 1.36 28.48
N SER A 278 8.58 0.28 29.21
CA SER A 278 7.69 -0.88 29.16
C SER A 278 6.23 -0.47 29.44
N LYS A 279 5.25 -1.11 28.78
CA LYS A 279 3.80 -0.92 29.04
C LYS A 279 3.29 0.52 28.84
N THR A 280 3.73 1.19 27.78
CA THR A 280 3.35 2.57 27.48
C THR A 280 2.12 2.66 26.58
N PHE A 281 1.94 1.73 25.64
CA PHE A 281 0.90 1.82 24.60
C PHE A 281 -0.25 0.84 24.81
N ASP A 282 -1.47 1.32 24.57
CA ASP A 282 -2.70 0.50 24.54
C ASP A 282 -2.77 -0.31 23.24
N LYS A 283 -2.29 0.27 22.13
CA LYS A 283 -2.21 -0.41 20.83
C LYS A 283 -0.89 -0.15 20.14
N VAL A 284 -0.40 -1.16 19.42
CA VAL A 284 0.79 -1.05 18.57
C VAL A 284 0.46 -1.58 17.18
N LEU A 285 0.67 -0.76 16.16
CA LEU A 285 0.67 -1.14 14.75
C LEU A 285 2.12 -1.37 14.31
N LEU A 286 2.40 -2.59 13.86
CA LEU A 286 3.64 -2.97 13.21
C LEU A 286 3.37 -3.31 11.74
N ASP A 287 3.32 -2.27 10.91
CA ASP A 287 3.33 -2.41 9.44
C ASP A 287 4.76 -2.63 8.97
N ALA A 288 5.23 -3.88 9.06
CA ALA A 288 6.65 -4.14 9.02
C ALA A 288 7.25 -3.95 7.61
N PRO A 289 8.49 -3.44 7.49
CA PRO A 289 9.19 -3.45 6.23
C PRO A 289 9.34 -4.89 5.76
N CYS A 290 8.90 -5.15 4.53
CA CYS A 290 8.85 -6.48 3.96
C CYS A 290 9.39 -6.47 2.53
N SER A 291 9.48 -7.66 1.95
CA SER A 291 9.91 -7.85 0.57
C SER A 291 8.99 -7.20 -0.48
N GLY A 292 7.75 -6.85 -0.14
CA GLY A 292 6.83 -6.18 -1.08
C GLY A 292 6.41 -7.02 -2.28
N LEU A 293 6.64 -8.34 -2.24
CA LEU A 293 6.34 -9.26 -3.35
C LEU A 293 4.84 -9.42 -3.63
N GLY A 294 3.98 -8.87 -2.78
CA GLY A 294 2.52 -8.86 -2.99
C GLY A 294 2.02 -7.69 -3.83
N GLN A 295 2.86 -6.70 -4.17
CA GLN A 295 2.44 -5.53 -4.95
C GLN A 295 1.89 -5.93 -6.33
N ARG A 296 0.90 -5.17 -6.83
CA ARG A 296 0.23 -5.44 -8.12
C ARG A 296 -0.09 -4.13 -8.87
N PRO A 297 0.11 -4.06 -10.19
CA PRO A 297 0.74 -5.09 -11.04
C PRO A 297 2.27 -5.12 -10.90
N GLN A 298 2.87 -6.30 -11.03
CA GLN A 298 4.31 -6.48 -11.21
C GLN A 298 4.62 -6.69 -12.68
N LEU A 299 5.25 -5.69 -13.32
CA LEU A 299 5.58 -5.74 -14.75
C LEU A 299 6.98 -6.30 -15.02
N SER A 300 7.90 -6.18 -14.08
CA SER A 300 9.26 -6.71 -14.20
C SER A 300 9.59 -7.68 -13.08
N GLU A 301 10.59 -8.53 -13.32
CA GLU A 301 11.11 -9.42 -12.29
C GLU A 301 11.65 -8.60 -11.11
N CYS A 302 11.24 -8.99 -9.91
CA CYS A 302 11.70 -8.34 -8.70
C CYS A 302 13.23 -8.55 -8.58
N LYS A 303 14.01 -7.46 -8.46
CA LYS A 303 15.48 -7.49 -8.27
C LYS A 303 15.89 -7.96 -6.86
N MET A 304 15.14 -8.88 -6.28
CA MET A 304 15.32 -9.37 -4.93
C MET A 304 16.28 -10.56 -4.93
N SER A 305 17.42 -10.46 -4.24
CA SER A 305 18.27 -11.63 -4.02
C SER A 305 17.68 -12.51 -2.90
N PRO A 306 17.91 -13.84 -2.92
CA PRO A 306 17.49 -14.73 -1.84
C PRO A 306 18.01 -14.28 -0.46
N LYS A 307 19.22 -13.72 -0.41
CA LYS A 307 19.82 -13.19 0.82
C LYS A 307 19.07 -11.97 1.36
N MET A 308 18.62 -11.07 0.47
CA MET A 308 17.79 -9.92 0.88
C MET A 308 16.43 -10.40 1.38
N LEU A 309 15.81 -11.37 0.70
CA LEU A 309 14.53 -11.95 1.12
C LEU A 309 14.60 -12.51 2.56
N GLN A 310 15.63 -13.30 2.86
CA GLN A 310 15.81 -13.87 4.20
C GLN A 310 16.10 -12.82 5.28
N SER A 311 16.68 -11.67 4.91
CA SER A 311 17.05 -10.62 5.87
C SER A 311 15.83 -9.94 6.52
N TYR A 312 14.72 -9.83 5.79
CA TYR A 312 13.49 -9.16 6.27
C TYR A 312 12.93 -9.84 7.52
N LYS A 313 12.87 -11.17 7.53
CA LYS A 313 12.42 -11.98 8.67
C LYS A 313 13.15 -11.61 9.97
N PHE A 314 14.47 -11.42 9.92
CA PHE A 314 15.25 -11.07 11.12
C PHE A 314 14.99 -9.65 11.60
N VAL A 315 14.80 -8.70 10.67
CA VAL A 315 14.45 -7.31 11.00
C VAL A 315 13.06 -7.24 11.61
N GLN A 316 12.08 -7.93 11.02
CA GLN A 316 10.70 -8.02 11.49
C GLN A 316 10.63 -8.61 12.90
N ARG A 317 11.40 -9.67 13.19
CA ARG A 317 11.48 -10.25 14.55
C ARG A 317 12.00 -9.27 15.60
N LYS A 318 13.02 -8.47 15.27
CA LYS A 318 13.55 -7.44 16.19
C LYS A 318 12.55 -6.31 16.42
N LEU A 319 11.83 -5.89 15.37
CA LEU A 319 10.76 -4.90 15.50
C LEU A 319 9.62 -5.44 16.38
N PHE A 320 9.25 -6.70 16.18
CA PHE A 320 8.17 -7.33 16.94
C PHE A 320 8.54 -7.48 18.43
N ASP A 321 9.77 -7.88 18.75
CA ASP A 321 10.23 -7.95 20.15
C ASP A 321 10.13 -6.57 20.84
N ALA A 322 10.58 -5.50 20.18
CA ALA A 322 10.43 -4.14 20.69
C ALA A 322 8.95 -3.72 20.84
N ALA A 323 8.08 -4.13 19.91
CA ALA A 323 6.64 -3.89 19.96
C ALA A 323 6.00 -4.52 21.21
N VAL A 324 6.38 -5.75 21.54
CA VAL A 324 5.84 -6.48 22.70
C VAL A 324 6.28 -5.84 24.02
N GLN A 325 7.50 -5.32 24.09
CA GLN A 325 8.03 -4.69 25.30
C GLN A 325 7.26 -3.41 25.67
N VAL A 326 6.98 -2.55 24.69
CA VAL A 326 6.28 -1.27 24.91
C VAL A 326 4.76 -1.40 25.07
N LEU A 327 4.18 -2.56 24.71
CA LEU A 327 2.75 -2.83 24.79
C LEU A 327 2.28 -3.11 26.24
N LYS A 328 1.16 -2.53 26.65
CA LYS A 328 0.49 -2.81 27.93
C LYS A 328 -0.11 -4.21 27.98
N VAL A 329 -0.27 -4.76 29.18
CA VAL A 329 -1.15 -5.93 29.39
C VAL A 329 -2.59 -5.53 29.09
N GLY A 330 -3.32 -6.36 28.36
CA GLY A 330 -4.61 -6.06 27.74
C GLY A 330 -4.50 -5.31 26.41
N GLY A 331 -3.32 -4.82 26.03
CA GLY A 331 -3.10 -4.07 24.80
C GLY A 331 -3.13 -4.94 23.55
N LYS A 332 -3.49 -4.32 22.42
CA LYS A 332 -3.59 -4.98 21.10
C LYS A 332 -2.37 -4.67 20.22
N LEU A 333 -1.75 -5.71 19.66
CA LEU A 333 -0.69 -5.61 18.65
C LEU A 333 -1.22 -6.08 17.30
N VAL A 334 -1.12 -5.25 16.27
CA VAL A 334 -1.47 -5.63 14.90
C VAL A 334 -0.21 -5.65 14.06
N TYR A 335 0.05 -6.80 13.43
CA TYR A 335 1.15 -7.01 12.51
C TYR A 335 0.62 -7.10 11.08
N SER A 336 1.21 -6.35 10.16
CA SER A 336 0.86 -6.40 8.74
C SER A 336 2.06 -6.34 7.80
N THR A 337 1.91 -6.95 6.62
CA THR A 337 2.89 -6.91 5.53
C THR A 337 2.20 -6.86 4.17
N CYS A 338 2.87 -6.30 3.15
CA CYS A 338 2.44 -6.35 1.75
C CYS A 338 3.22 -7.39 0.93
N THR A 339 3.50 -8.55 1.56
CA THR A 339 4.16 -9.68 0.91
C THR A 339 3.33 -10.96 0.97
N VAL A 340 3.70 -11.92 0.14
CA VAL A 340 3.04 -13.23 0.02
C VAL A 340 3.88 -14.38 0.59
N THR A 341 5.08 -14.09 1.10
CA THR A 341 6.04 -15.09 1.59
C THR A 341 5.60 -15.69 2.92
N ILE A 342 5.80 -17.00 3.06
CA ILE A 342 5.44 -17.74 4.28
C ILE A 342 6.33 -17.29 5.45
N ASP A 343 7.62 -17.06 5.19
CA ASP A 343 8.60 -16.71 6.23
C ASP A 343 8.31 -15.39 6.96
N GLU A 344 7.77 -14.41 6.24
CA GLU A 344 7.41 -13.10 6.79
C GLU A 344 6.00 -13.10 7.38
N ASN A 345 5.12 -14.02 6.96
CA ASN A 345 3.71 -14.05 7.36
C ASN A 345 3.41 -15.14 8.38
N GLU A 346 2.92 -16.30 7.96
CA GLU A 346 2.54 -17.41 8.85
C GLU A 346 3.72 -17.89 9.70
N GLY A 347 4.94 -17.91 9.13
CA GLY A 347 6.17 -18.25 9.84
C GLY A 347 6.53 -17.23 10.92
N MET A 348 6.12 -15.97 10.78
CA MET A 348 6.24 -14.96 11.84
C MET A 348 5.25 -15.26 12.96
N VAL A 349 3.97 -15.53 12.65
CA VAL A 349 2.94 -15.88 13.65
C VAL A 349 3.33 -17.13 14.44
N ALA A 350 3.79 -18.19 13.76
CA ALA A 350 4.25 -19.41 14.42
C ALA A 350 5.46 -19.15 15.35
N TRP A 351 6.38 -18.28 14.93
CA TRP A 351 7.50 -17.86 15.79
C TRP A 351 7.01 -17.06 17.00
N VAL A 352 6.03 -16.16 16.84
CA VAL A 352 5.46 -15.38 17.94
C VAL A 352 4.81 -16.29 18.97
N LEU A 353 3.93 -17.19 18.54
CA LEU A 353 3.22 -18.12 19.43
C LEU A 353 4.17 -19.04 20.20
N LYS A 354 5.32 -19.39 19.61
CA LYS A 354 6.34 -20.21 20.27
C LYS A 354 7.18 -19.43 21.30
N ASN A 355 7.54 -18.18 21.01
CA ASN A 355 8.52 -17.42 21.81
C ASN A 355 7.89 -16.44 22.80
N PHE A 356 6.68 -15.95 22.53
CA PHE A 356 6.00 -14.95 23.34
C PHE A 356 4.75 -15.56 23.99
N GLN A 357 4.94 -16.32 25.06
CA GLN A 357 3.81 -16.89 25.81
C GLN A 357 2.96 -15.83 26.54
N CYS A 358 3.37 -14.57 26.51
CA CYS A 358 2.62 -13.43 27.00
C CYS A 358 1.59 -12.90 25.98
N LEU A 359 1.66 -13.37 24.72
CA LEU A 359 0.73 -13.00 23.67
C LEU A 359 -0.23 -14.15 23.36
N GLN A 360 -1.45 -13.76 23.02
CA GLN A 360 -2.46 -14.66 22.47
C GLN A 360 -2.88 -14.13 21.11
N LEU A 361 -2.92 -15.00 20.10
CA LEU A 361 -3.51 -14.66 18.80
C LEU A 361 -5.02 -14.47 18.97
N ILE A 362 -5.53 -13.38 18.42
CA ILE A 362 -6.96 -13.09 18.38
C ILE A 362 -7.42 -12.98 16.92
N PRO A 363 -8.72 -13.19 16.64
CA PRO A 363 -9.25 -12.94 15.31
C PRO A 363 -8.97 -11.48 14.91
N ALA A 364 -8.39 -11.30 13.72
CA ALA A 364 -8.16 -9.98 13.15
C ALA A 364 -9.47 -9.41 12.58
N ASP A 365 -10.46 -9.15 13.42
CA ASP A 365 -11.75 -8.61 13.00
C ASP A 365 -11.66 -7.12 12.63
N PRO A 366 -12.40 -6.64 11.61
CA PRO A 366 -13.33 -7.40 10.76
C PRO A 366 -12.63 -8.23 9.67
N PHE A 367 -13.18 -9.41 9.36
CA PHE A 367 -12.68 -10.26 8.28
C PHE A 367 -13.17 -9.84 6.91
N TYR A 368 -12.22 -9.52 6.04
CA TYR A 368 -12.42 -9.38 4.60
C TYR A 368 -11.47 -10.28 3.80
N GLY A 369 -10.32 -10.66 4.37
CA GLY A 369 -9.35 -11.56 3.76
C GLY A 369 -9.74 -13.04 3.83
N GLY A 370 -8.90 -13.88 3.22
CA GLY A 370 -8.94 -15.33 3.43
C GLY A 370 -8.14 -15.76 4.67
N PRO A 371 -8.18 -17.05 5.01
CA PRO A 371 -7.37 -17.62 6.09
C PRO A 371 -5.88 -17.63 5.75
N GLY A 372 -5.04 -17.86 6.76
CA GLY A 372 -3.63 -18.21 6.56
C GLY A 372 -3.46 -19.52 5.78
N LEU A 373 -2.29 -19.70 5.16
CA LEU A 373 -1.98 -20.91 4.39
C LEU A 373 -2.06 -22.21 5.24
N PRO A 374 -2.51 -23.33 4.66
CA PRO A 374 -2.42 -24.65 5.29
C PRO A 374 -0.98 -25.14 5.38
N ASP A 375 -0.73 -26.09 6.28
CA ASP A 375 0.53 -26.87 6.37
C ASP A 375 1.83 -26.07 6.58
N VAL A 376 1.73 -24.81 7.03
CA VAL A 376 2.89 -23.92 7.29
C VAL A 376 3.11 -23.62 8.76
N GLY A 377 2.69 -24.52 9.65
CA GLY A 377 2.94 -24.44 11.09
C GLY A 377 1.88 -23.71 11.91
N LEU A 378 0.73 -23.36 11.31
CA LEU A 378 -0.45 -22.88 12.01
C LEU A 378 -1.56 -23.94 11.96
N SER A 379 -2.29 -24.13 13.07
CA SER A 379 -3.52 -24.92 13.10
C SER A 379 -4.63 -24.22 12.33
N ASP A 380 -5.68 -24.95 11.94
CA ASP A 380 -6.83 -24.38 11.23
C ASP A 380 -7.54 -23.27 12.03
N GLU A 381 -7.59 -23.42 13.35
CA GLU A 381 -8.09 -22.38 14.25
C GLU A 381 -7.26 -21.08 14.14
N HIS A 382 -5.92 -21.19 14.19
CA HIS A 382 -5.05 -20.02 14.04
C HIS A 382 -5.09 -19.44 12.63
N ARG A 383 -5.20 -20.29 11.59
CA ARG A 383 -5.33 -19.86 10.20
C ARG A 383 -6.61 -19.03 9.99
N ALA A 384 -7.71 -19.41 10.65
CA ALA A 384 -8.96 -18.67 10.60
C ALA A 384 -8.95 -17.35 11.39
N MET A 385 -7.96 -17.13 12.26
CA MET A 385 -7.80 -15.88 13.03
C MET A 385 -6.96 -14.82 12.30
N VAL A 386 -6.10 -15.21 11.36
CA VAL A 386 -5.30 -14.28 10.55
C VAL A 386 -6.01 -13.96 9.23
N GLN A 387 -5.63 -12.86 8.59
CA GLN A 387 -6.17 -12.49 7.28
C GLN A 387 -5.07 -12.47 6.23
N ARG A 388 -5.24 -13.27 5.18
CA ARG A 388 -4.40 -13.27 3.98
C ARG A 388 -5.19 -12.86 2.75
N PHE A 389 -4.66 -11.88 2.04
CA PHE A 389 -5.22 -11.39 0.78
C PHE A 389 -4.42 -12.00 -0.36
N GLY A 390 -5.11 -12.63 -1.31
CA GLY A 390 -4.47 -13.38 -2.38
C GLY A 390 -5.44 -14.25 -3.18
N PRO A 391 -4.96 -14.82 -4.30
CA PRO A 391 -5.82 -15.47 -5.29
C PRO A 391 -6.24 -16.88 -4.90
N LEU A 392 -5.66 -17.48 -3.86
CA LEU A 392 -5.90 -18.88 -3.50
C LEU A 392 -7.30 -19.05 -2.95
N ASP A 393 -8.02 -20.05 -3.45
CA ASP A 393 -9.28 -20.51 -2.88
C ASP A 393 -9.00 -21.43 -1.68
N ASP A 394 -9.75 -21.23 -0.59
CA ASP A 394 -9.59 -21.99 0.64
C ASP A 394 -10.98 -22.21 1.26
N PRO A 395 -11.34 -23.43 1.70
CA PRO A 395 -12.64 -23.72 2.31
C PRO A 395 -12.97 -22.89 3.55
N LEU A 396 -11.96 -22.39 4.28
CA LEU A 396 -12.16 -21.55 5.47
C LEU A 396 -12.41 -20.07 5.11
N ARG A 397 -12.39 -19.71 3.83
CA ARG A 397 -12.66 -18.33 3.38
C ARG A 397 -14.15 -18.02 3.55
N LYS A 398 -14.43 -16.95 4.31
CA LYS A 398 -15.80 -16.50 4.63
C LYS A 398 -16.33 -15.40 3.71
N VAL A 399 -15.47 -14.76 2.91
CA VAL A 399 -15.82 -13.59 2.07
C VAL A 399 -15.28 -13.81 0.67
N GLU A 400 -16.14 -13.71 -0.34
CA GLU A 400 -15.76 -13.88 -1.73
C GLU A 400 -15.81 -12.55 -2.52
N ASP A 401 -14.98 -12.50 -3.57
CA ASP A 401 -14.80 -11.46 -4.59
C ASP A 401 -13.75 -10.36 -4.36
N LEU A 402 -13.95 -9.39 -3.47
CA LEU A 402 -13.01 -8.24 -3.42
C LEU A 402 -11.62 -8.64 -2.95
N SER A 403 -11.53 -9.51 -1.93
CA SER A 403 -10.27 -9.91 -1.28
C SER A 403 -9.36 -10.78 -2.14
N LYS A 404 -9.93 -11.47 -3.14
CA LYS A 404 -9.18 -12.22 -4.16
C LYS A 404 -8.50 -11.28 -5.16
N ASN A 405 -9.03 -10.06 -5.33
CA ASN A 405 -8.55 -9.11 -6.31
C ASN A 405 -7.96 -7.83 -5.71
N THR A 406 -7.18 -7.99 -4.64
CA THR A 406 -6.32 -6.94 -4.07
C THR A 406 -4.85 -7.25 -4.33
N LEU A 407 -3.93 -6.46 -3.78
CA LEU A 407 -2.55 -6.92 -3.62
C LEU A 407 -2.42 -8.09 -2.64
N GLY A 408 -1.29 -8.79 -2.69
CA GLY A 408 -0.89 -9.79 -1.70
C GLY A 408 -0.54 -9.14 -0.37
N PHE A 409 -1.30 -9.47 0.67
CA PHE A 409 -1.18 -8.81 1.97
C PHE A 409 -1.48 -9.78 3.11
N PHE A 410 -0.98 -9.49 4.29
CA PHE A 410 -1.19 -10.31 5.49
C PHE A 410 -1.45 -9.42 6.71
N ILE A 411 -2.37 -9.87 7.58
CA ILE A 411 -2.71 -9.21 8.85
C ILE A 411 -2.83 -10.28 9.94
N ALA A 412 -2.19 -10.04 11.08
CA ALA A 412 -2.36 -10.81 12.30
C ALA A 412 -2.56 -9.87 13.49
N ALA A 413 -3.43 -10.24 14.42
CA ALA A 413 -3.71 -9.46 15.62
C ALA A 413 -3.44 -10.29 16.87
N PHE A 414 -2.84 -9.68 17.88
CA PHE A 414 -2.50 -10.31 19.15
C PHE A 414 -2.96 -9.44 20.30
N ILE A 415 -3.29 -10.07 21.42
CA ILE A 415 -3.52 -9.39 22.71
C ILE A 415 -2.46 -9.84 23.71
N LYS A 416 -1.94 -8.90 24.51
CA LYS A 416 -0.98 -9.22 25.57
C LYS A 416 -1.72 -9.59 26.84
N ILE A 417 -1.65 -10.86 27.24
CA ILE A 417 -2.42 -11.40 28.38
C ILE A 417 -1.68 -11.34 29.71
N ARG A 418 -0.35 -11.21 29.68
CA ARG A 418 0.50 -11.09 30.88
C ARG A 418 1.78 -10.34 30.56
N ASP A 419 2.58 -10.10 31.59
CA ASP A 419 3.87 -9.43 31.45
C ASP A 419 4.85 -10.23 30.59
N TYR A 420 5.70 -9.49 29.87
CA TYR A 420 6.76 -10.08 29.06
C TYR A 420 7.98 -10.26 29.97
N GLU A 421 8.22 -11.50 30.38
CA GLU A 421 9.45 -11.86 31.10
C GLU A 421 10.59 -11.94 30.10
N THR A 422 11.48 -10.95 30.11
CA THR A 422 12.71 -10.99 29.30
C THR A 422 13.63 -12.07 29.87
N ASN A 423 13.56 -13.27 29.29
CA ASN A 423 14.53 -14.34 29.56
C ASN A 423 15.93 -13.83 29.19
N THR A 424 16.66 -13.36 30.19
CA THR A 424 17.97 -12.72 30.05
C THR A 424 19.10 -13.72 29.73
N GLN A 425 18.77 -14.95 29.30
CA GLN A 425 19.72 -16.05 29.18
C GLN A 425 20.09 -16.49 27.75
N ASN A 426 19.44 -16.01 26.67
CA ASN A 426 19.69 -16.55 25.32
C ASN A 426 20.50 -15.67 24.35
N ASN A 427 21.16 -14.59 24.82
CA ASN A 427 22.07 -13.77 23.98
C ASN A 427 23.56 -13.98 24.30
N LYS A 428 23.93 -15.17 24.79
CA LYS A 428 25.32 -15.64 24.85
C LYS A 428 25.41 -17.09 24.36
N ALA A 429 25.48 -17.26 23.04
CA ALA A 429 26.11 -18.40 22.38
C ALA A 429 26.43 -18.01 20.93
#